data_AF-A0A7S3LNJ9-F1
#
_entry.id   AF-A0A7S3LNJ9-F1
#
_cell.length_a   1.000
_cell.length_b   1.000
_cell.length_c   1.000
_cell.angle_alpha   90.00
_cell.angle_beta   90.00
_cell.angle_gamma   90.00
#
_symmetry.space_group_name_H-M   'P 1'
#
loop_
_entity.id
_entity.type
_entity.pdbx_description
1 polymer ?
#
loop_
_entity_poly.entity_id
_entity_poly.type
_entity_poly.pdbx_seq_one_letter_code
_entity_poly.pdbx_strand_id
1 'polypeptide(L)'
;MIQIGEMLGVVKTVSSSLGLGGAKRIRIRIQKLSTSSTSNFGPALIHEVTPRDGLQNEKVLLSTEDKITLIEQLVKAKPASVELCSFVRPDLVPAMADGQELCSRLNDLEWAVRAQKAGMHFAALIPNLRGYETF
;
A
#
# COMPACT_ATOMS: atom_id res chain seq x y z
N MET A 1 -21.37 3.36 -18.10
CA MET A 1 -20.76 4.68 -17.84
C MET A 1 -19.61 4.50 -16.86
N ILE A 2 -18.37 4.47 -17.34
CA ILE A 2 -17.16 5.13 -16.79
C ILE A 2 -16.34 5.40 -18.04
N GLN A 3 -16.26 6.67 -18.45
CA GLN A 3 -15.50 7.10 -19.62
C GLN A 3 -14.16 7.60 -19.07
N ILE A 4 -13.13 6.78 -19.21
CA ILE A 4 -11.78 7.11 -18.75
C ILE A 4 -11.26 8.18 -19.71
N GLY A 5 -11.25 9.43 -19.26
CA GLY A 5 -10.79 10.56 -20.06
C GLY A 5 -9.28 10.44 -20.31
N GLU A 6 -8.89 10.24 -21.56
CA GLU A 6 -7.49 10.38 -21.98
C GLU A 6 -7.01 11.79 -21.67
N MET A 7 -6.05 11.91 -20.74
CA MET A 7 -5.37 13.17 -20.47
C MET A 7 -4.35 13.40 -21.60
N LEU A 8 -4.80 14.04 -22.69
CA LEU A 8 -3.94 14.39 -23.83
C LEU A 8 -2.93 15.48 -23.43
N GLY A 9 -1.70 15.08 -23.11
CA GLY A 9 -0.57 16.00 -22.99
C GLY A 9 -0.15 16.53 -24.37
N VAL A 10 -0.15 17.85 -24.55
CA VAL A 10 0.34 18.51 -25.77
C VAL A 10 1.68 19.17 -25.46
N VAL A 11 2.77 18.65 -26.04
CA VAL A 11 4.08 19.33 -26.01
C VAL A 11 4.21 20.19 -27.26
N LYS A 12 4.50 21.48 -27.09
CA LYS A 12 4.78 22.41 -28.18
C LYS A 12 6.29 22.56 -28.34
N THR A 13 6.85 22.00 -29.41
CA THR A 13 8.25 22.25 -29.77
C THR A 13 8.31 23.39 -30.77
N VAL A 14 9.01 24.47 -30.42
CA VAL A 14 9.23 25.63 -31.29
C VAL A 14 10.62 25.49 -31.90
N SER A 15 10.70 25.34 -33.23
CA SER A 15 11.97 25.48 -33.93
C SER A 15 11.92 26.68 -34.87
N SER A 16 12.94 27.53 -34.80
CA SER A 16 13.14 28.66 -35.70
C SER A 16 14.26 28.32 -36.68
N SER A 17 13.98 28.35 -37.98
CA SER A 17 15.02 28.40 -39.00
C SER A 17 15.16 29.84 -39.51
N LEU A 18 16.40 30.34 -39.56
CA LEU A 18 16.70 31.61 -40.22
C LEU A 18 16.67 31.38 -41.74
N GLY A 19 15.66 31.90 -42.41
CA GLY A 19 15.73 32.20 -43.85
C GLY A 19 16.25 33.62 -44.03
N LEU A 20 17.23 33.82 -44.92
CA LEU A 20 17.72 35.15 -45.28
C LEU A 20 16.57 35.96 -45.91
N GLY A 21 16.29 37.13 -45.32
CA GLY A 21 15.48 38.19 -45.93
C GLY A 21 13.96 37.93 -45.98
N GLY A 22 13.24 38.21 -44.90
CA GLY A 22 11.77 38.22 -44.86
C GLY A 22 11.22 37.69 -43.54
N ALA A 23 10.10 38.25 -43.05
CA ALA A 23 9.50 38.04 -41.73
C ALA A 23 9.65 36.60 -41.17
N LYS A 24 10.11 36.49 -39.91
CA LYS A 24 10.30 35.22 -39.18
C LYS A 24 9.00 34.42 -39.15
N ARG A 25 8.92 33.33 -39.91
CA ARG A 25 7.77 32.42 -39.91
C ARG A 25 8.00 31.31 -38.88
N ILE A 26 7.32 31.38 -37.74
CA ILE A 26 7.38 30.35 -36.69
C ILE A 26 6.53 29.17 -37.12
N ARG A 27 7.13 27.99 -37.28
CA ARG A 27 6.41 26.76 -37.61
C ARG A 27 6.19 25.95 -36.34
N ILE A 28 4.97 25.98 -35.80
CA ILE A 28 4.59 25.17 -34.64
C ILE A 28 4.21 23.78 -35.14
N ARG A 29 4.95 22.74 -34.75
CA ARG A 29 4.58 21.34 -35.02
C ARG A 29 3.91 20.77 -33.77
N ILE A 30 2.61 20.53 -33.85
CA ILE A 30 1.86 19.85 -32.78
C ILE A 30 1.98 18.35 -33.05
N GLN A 31 2.72 17.63 -32.21
CA GLN A 31 2.71 16.17 -32.21
C GLN A 31 1.75 15.69 -31.13
N LYS A 32 0.76 14.87 -31.53
CA LYS A 32 -0.12 14.17 -30.59
C LYS A 32 0.70 13.04 -29.97
N LEU A 33 1.09 13.18 -28.70
CA LEU A 33 1.69 12.10 -27.94
C LEU A 33 0.59 11.10 -27.59
N SER A 34 0.57 9.94 -28.26
CA SER A 34 -0.23 8.81 -27.83
C SER A 34 0.48 8.15 -26.65
N THR A 35 0.03 8.42 -25.43
CA THR A 35 0.43 7.66 -24.24
C THR A 35 -0.33 6.34 -24.23
N SER A 36 0.08 5.40 -25.08
CA SER A 36 -0.45 4.03 -25.06
C SER A 36 0.71 3.04 -25.00
N SER A 37 1.47 3.08 -23.90
CA SER A 37 2.27 1.94 -23.47
C SER A 37 1.72 1.48 -22.12
N THR A 38 0.60 0.76 -22.16
CA THR A 38 0.25 -0.12 -21.04
C THR A 38 1.27 -1.24 -21.03
N SER A 39 2.41 -1.01 -20.37
CA SER A 39 3.32 -2.09 -20.03
C SER A 39 2.53 -3.05 -19.14
N ASN A 40 2.43 -4.31 -19.58
CA ASN A 40 1.83 -5.38 -18.80
C ASN A 40 2.72 -5.65 -17.59
N PHE A 41 2.50 -4.91 -16.50
CA PHE A 41 3.02 -5.29 -15.20
C PHE A 41 2.23 -6.52 -14.74
N GLY A 42 2.92 -7.48 -14.11
CA GLY A 42 2.25 -8.60 -13.44
C GLY A 42 1.25 -8.11 -12.39
N PRO A 43 0.43 -9.00 -11.82
CA PRO A 43 -0.53 -8.62 -10.79
C PRO A 43 0.19 -7.94 -9.62
N ALA A 44 -0.30 -6.78 -9.19
CA ALA A 44 0.17 -6.12 -7.99
C ALA A 44 -0.37 -6.85 -6.76
N LEU A 45 0.51 -7.12 -5.79
CA LEU A 45 0.13 -7.68 -4.50
C LEU A 45 -0.03 -6.55 -3.47
N ILE A 46 -1.12 -6.59 -2.72
CA ILE A 46 -1.38 -5.65 -1.63
C ILE A 46 -0.99 -6.32 -0.33
N HIS A 47 -0.11 -5.66 0.42
CA HIS A 47 0.32 -6.08 1.76
C HIS A 47 -0.21 -5.04 2.75
N GLU A 48 -1.17 -5.46 3.58
CA GLU A 48 -1.82 -4.58 4.53
C GLU A 48 -0.96 -4.44 5.79
N VAL A 49 -0.67 -3.20 6.18
CA VAL A 49 0.21 -2.87 7.31
C VAL A 49 -0.46 -1.97 8.34
N THR A 50 -1.72 -1.58 8.12
CA THR A 50 -2.50 -0.74 9.03
C THR A 50 -2.48 -1.25 10.47
N PRO A 51 -2.67 -2.57 10.76
CA PRO A 51 -2.66 -3.04 12.15
C PRO A 51 -1.32 -2.88 12.87
N ARG A 52 -0.19 -2.85 12.14
CA ARG A 52 1.16 -2.62 12.68
C ARG A 52 1.62 -1.19 12.49
N ASP A 53 2.02 -0.84 11.27
CA ASP A 53 2.63 0.46 10.95
C ASP A 53 1.63 1.61 11.06
N GLY A 54 0.39 1.37 10.68
CA GLY A 54 -0.69 2.35 10.85
C GLY A 54 -0.89 2.68 12.32
N LEU A 55 -1.30 1.70 13.13
CA LEU A 55 -1.61 1.90 14.55
C LEU A 55 -0.41 2.36 15.39
N GLN A 56 0.82 2.01 15.02
CA GLN A 56 2.02 2.48 15.72
C GLN A 56 2.20 4.00 15.64
N ASN A 57 1.70 4.64 14.58
CA ASN A 57 1.79 6.09 14.38
C ASN A 57 0.55 6.86 14.88
N GLU A 58 -0.47 6.15 15.37
CA GLU A 58 -1.70 6.75 15.87
C GLU A 58 -1.61 7.14 17.34
N LYS A 59 -2.27 8.24 17.70
CA LYS A 59 -2.30 8.72 19.10
C LYS A 59 -3.23 7.89 19.99
N VAL A 60 -4.24 7.26 19.39
CA VAL A 60 -5.25 6.49 20.09
C VAL A 60 -4.79 5.05 20.19
N LEU A 61 -4.74 4.53 21.41
CA LEU A 61 -4.46 3.12 21.65
C LEU A 61 -5.76 2.33 21.51
N LEU A 62 -5.78 1.39 20.57
CA LEU A 62 -6.89 0.47 20.39
C LEU A 62 -6.76 -0.73 21.33
N SER A 63 -7.89 -1.21 21.84
CA SER A 63 -7.97 -2.49 22.53
C SER A 63 -7.66 -3.64 21.56
N THR A 64 -7.35 -4.81 22.10
CA THR A 64 -7.15 -6.02 21.29
C THR A 64 -8.40 -6.39 20.50
N GLU A 65 -9.59 -6.21 21.08
CA GLU A 65 -10.89 -6.42 20.44
C GLU A 65 -11.11 -5.48 19.25
N ASP A 66 -10.75 -4.20 19.40
CA ASP A 66 -10.87 -3.21 18.33
C ASP A 66 -9.90 -3.54 17.19
N LYS A 67 -8.68 -3.98 17.52
CA LYS A 67 -7.70 -4.44 16.52
C LYS A 67 -8.20 -5.66 15.76
N ILE A 68 -8.77 -6.64 16.46
CA ILE A 68 -9.37 -7.82 15.83
C ILE A 68 -10.50 -7.43 14.89
N THR A 69 -11.37 -6.52 15.33
CA THR A 69 -12.47 -6.00 14.50
C THR A 69 -11.94 -5.31 13.24
N LEU A 70 -10.91 -4.47 13.37
CA LEU A 70 -10.23 -3.82 12.25
C LEU A 70 -9.67 -4.85 11.27
N ILE A 71 -8.91 -5.84 11.77
CA ILE A 71 -8.28 -6.88 10.96
C ILE A 71 -9.35 -7.72 10.23
N GLU A 72 -10.46 -8.06 10.89
CA GLU A 72 -11.56 -8.78 10.26
C GLU A 72 -12.12 -8.01 9.06
N GLN A 73 -12.28 -6.69 9.16
CA GLN A 73 -12.72 -5.88 8.01
C GLN A 73 -11.68 -5.85 6.88
N LEU A 74 -10.39 -5.69 7.22
CA LEU A 74 -9.30 -5.67 6.23
C LEU A 74 -9.20 -7.00 5.48
N VAL A 75 -9.37 -8.12 6.18
CA VAL A 75 -9.35 -9.48 5.60
C VAL A 75 -10.43 -9.68 4.53
N LYS A 76 -11.57 -8.99 4.62
CA LYS A 76 -12.63 -9.06 3.59
C LYS A 76 -12.19 -8.49 2.24
N ALA A 77 -11.21 -7.58 2.24
CA ALA A 77 -10.61 -7.04 1.02
C ALA A 77 -9.63 -8.02 0.35
N LYS A 78 -9.30 -9.15 1.01
CA LYS A 78 -8.42 -10.22 0.52
C LYS A 78 -7.04 -9.71 0.08
N PRO A 79 -6.30 -8.96 0.91
CA PRO A 79 -4.91 -8.64 0.61
C PRO A 79 -4.07 -9.92 0.56
N ALA A 80 -2.88 -9.83 -0.05
CA ALA A 80 -1.93 -10.95 -0.06
C ALA A 80 -1.41 -11.26 1.35
N SER A 81 -1.23 -10.21 2.16
CA SER A 81 -0.87 -10.38 3.57
C SER A 81 -1.44 -9.29 4.46
N VAL A 82 -1.45 -9.55 5.76
CA VAL A 82 -1.72 -8.58 6.82
C VAL A 82 -0.60 -8.65 7.86
N GLU A 83 0.05 -7.52 8.13
CA GLU A 83 1.02 -7.38 9.21
C GLU A 83 0.29 -7.00 10.50
N LEU A 84 0.21 -7.94 11.43
CA LEU A 84 -0.68 -7.89 12.59
C LEU A 84 -0.16 -6.99 13.71
N CYS A 85 1.13 -7.08 14.04
CA CYS A 85 1.73 -6.41 15.18
C CYS A 85 3.27 -6.38 15.09
N SER A 86 3.92 -5.86 16.12
CA SER A 86 5.38 -5.92 16.29
C SER A 86 5.77 -6.36 17.71
N PHE A 87 6.79 -7.23 17.81
CA PHE A 87 7.38 -7.66 19.09
C PHE A 87 8.50 -6.71 19.49
N VAL A 88 8.08 -5.52 19.92
CA VAL A 88 8.93 -4.41 20.36
C VAL A 88 8.78 -4.18 21.86
N ARG A 89 9.58 -3.26 22.39
CA ARG A 89 9.44 -2.79 23.76
C ARG A 89 8.09 -2.09 23.97
N PRO A 90 7.19 -2.61 24.81
CA PRO A 90 5.86 -2.04 25.01
C PRO A 90 5.92 -0.67 25.69
N ASP A 91 6.98 -0.39 26.45
CA ASP A 91 7.20 0.92 27.07
C ASP A 91 7.61 2.00 26.05
N LEU A 92 8.21 1.61 24.92
CA LEU A 92 8.58 2.53 23.84
C LEU A 92 7.50 2.61 22.75
N VAL A 93 6.75 1.53 22.55
CA VAL A 93 5.68 1.44 21.56
C VAL A 93 4.42 0.84 22.21
N PRO A 94 3.67 1.63 23.00
CA PRO A 94 2.51 1.13 23.75
C PRO A 94 1.42 0.55 22.85
N ALA A 95 1.28 1.06 21.62
CA ALA A 95 0.31 0.56 20.65
C ALA A 95 0.47 -0.92 20.33
N MET A 96 1.69 -1.47 20.46
CA MET A 96 2.02 -2.87 20.10
C MET A 96 2.13 -3.80 21.32
N ALA A 97 1.80 -3.32 22.52
CA ALA A 97 2.04 -4.07 23.77
C ALA A 97 1.27 -5.40 23.87
N ASP A 98 0.14 -5.52 23.18
CA ASP A 98 -0.77 -6.67 23.17
C ASP A 98 -0.54 -7.63 21.98
N GLY A 99 0.57 -7.50 21.25
CA GLY A 99 0.81 -8.26 20.02
C GLY A 99 0.73 -9.79 20.21
N GLN A 100 1.21 -10.32 21.34
CA GLN A 100 1.15 -11.75 21.64
C GLN A 100 -0.29 -12.22 21.86
N GLU A 101 -1.09 -11.46 22.63
CA GLU A 101 -2.51 -11.75 22.87
C GLU A 101 -3.30 -11.70 21.56
N LEU A 102 -3.08 -10.65 20.75
CA LEU A 102 -3.70 -10.48 19.44
C LEU A 102 -3.45 -11.70 18.54
N CYS A 103 -2.18 -12.11 18.39
CA CYS A 103 -1.81 -13.27 17.57
C CYS A 103 -2.43 -14.57 18.11
N SER A 104 -2.40 -14.80 19.43
CA SER A 104 -3.03 -15.97 20.05
C SER A 104 -4.52 -16.03 19.73
N ARG A 105 -5.24 -14.91 19.91
CA ARG A 105 -6.67 -14.85 19.65
C ARG A 105 -7.03 -15.05 18.19
N LEU A 106 -6.23 -14.51 17.26
CA LEU A 106 -6.46 -14.71 15.83
C LEU A 106 -6.29 -16.17 15.41
N ASN A 107 -5.41 -16.93 16.05
CA ASN A 107 -5.25 -18.36 15.78
C ASN A 107 -6.51 -19.19 16.13
N ASP A 108 -7.31 -18.72 17.08
CA ASP A 108 -8.54 -19.40 17.52
C ASP A 108 -9.79 -18.95 16.74
N LEU A 109 -9.70 -17.82 16.02
CA LEU A 109 -10.83 -17.26 15.29
C LEU A 109 -11.03 -17.96 13.94
N GLU A 110 -12.21 -18.56 13.75
CA GLU A 110 -12.52 -19.38 12.57
C GLU A 110 -12.33 -18.62 11.24
N TRP A 111 -12.72 -17.34 11.19
CA TRP A 111 -12.56 -16.52 10.00
C TRP A 111 -11.09 -16.26 9.66
N ALA A 112 -10.22 -16.11 10.65
CA ALA A 112 -8.80 -15.85 10.49
C ALA A 112 -8.09 -17.11 9.96
N VAL A 113 -8.36 -18.26 10.59
CA VAL A 113 -7.86 -19.57 10.14
C VAL A 113 -8.29 -19.87 8.70
N ARG A 114 -9.54 -19.55 8.35
CA ARG A 114 -10.05 -19.72 6.98
C ARG A 114 -9.31 -18.83 5.99
N ALA A 115 -9.04 -17.58 6.35
CA ALA A 115 -8.30 -16.64 5.52
C ALA A 115 -6.87 -17.15 5.24
N GLN A 116 -6.17 -17.65 6.26
CA GLN A 116 -4.85 -18.25 6.09
C GLN A 116 -4.88 -19.50 5.21
N LYS A 117 -5.85 -20.39 5.41
CA LYS A 117 -6.06 -21.58 4.55
C LYS A 117 -6.37 -21.21 3.09
N ALA A 118 -6.95 -20.04 2.85
CA ALA A 118 -7.18 -19.49 1.51
C ALA A 118 -5.93 -18.84 0.89
N GLY A 119 -4.78 -18.89 1.57
CA GLY A 119 -3.49 -18.41 1.08
C GLY A 119 -3.09 -17.01 1.55
N MET A 120 -3.84 -16.38 2.45
CA MET A 120 -3.45 -15.08 3.01
C MET A 120 -2.38 -15.24 4.09
N HIS A 121 -1.32 -14.43 4.01
CA HIS A 121 -0.24 -14.46 4.99
C HIS A 121 -0.50 -13.49 6.14
N PHE A 122 -0.39 -13.97 7.38
CA PHE A 122 -0.30 -13.11 8.55
C PHE A 122 1.16 -13.02 9.00
N ALA A 123 1.63 -11.80 9.22
CA ALA A 123 3.01 -11.50 9.56
C ALA A 123 3.09 -10.62 10.81
N ALA A 124 4.25 -10.59 11.44
CA ALA A 124 4.57 -9.67 12.53
C ALA A 124 6.02 -9.20 12.42
N LEU A 125 6.29 -7.97 12.86
CA LEU A 125 7.62 -7.39 12.84
C LEU A 125 8.41 -7.81 14.09
N ILE A 126 9.55 -8.46 13.86
CA ILE A 126 10.51 -8.85 14.90
C ILE A 126 11.83 -8.11 14.65
N PRO A 127 12.11 -6.99 15.35
CA PRO A 127 13.26 -6.14 15.04
C PRO A 127 14.59 -6.64 15.60
N ASN A 128 14.57 -7.61 16.52
CA ASN A 128 15.77 -8.18 17.14
C ASN A 128 15.47 -9.55 17.77
N LEU A 129 16.53 -10.23 18.23
CA LEU A 129 16.45 -11.56 18.83
C LEU A 129 15.57 -11.61 20.09
N ARG A 130 15.56 -10.58 20.94
CA ARG A 130 14.70 -10.57 22.13
C ARG A 130 13.22 -10.59 21.78
N GLY A 131 12.84 -9.84 20.74
CA GLY A 131 11.48 -9.88 20.19
C GLY A 131 11.12 -11.26 19.64
N TYR A 132 12.09 -11.96 19.04
CA TYR A 132 11.91 -13.34 18.57
C TYR A 132 11.70 -14.32 19.71
N GLU A 133 12.48 -14.20 20.79
CA GLU A 133 12.45 -15.12 21.94
C GLU A 133 11.21 -14.97 22.83
N THR A 134 10.52 -13.82 22.75
CA THR A 134 9.34 -13.53 23.58
C THR A 134 8.03 -13.94 22.90
N PHE A 135 8.07 -14.31 21.62
CA PHE A 135 6.92 -14.74 20.82
C PHE A 135 6.84 -16.26 20.69
#